data_AF-A0A7M2WS25-F1
#
_entry.id   AF-A0A7M2WS25-F1
#
_cell.length_a   1.000
_cell.length_b   1.000
_cell.length_c   1.000
_cell.angle_alpha   90.00
_cell.angle_beta   90.00
_cell.angle_gamma   90.00
#
_symmetry.space_group_name_H-M   'P 1'
#
loop_
_entity.id
_entity.type
_entity.pdbx_description
1 polymer ?
#
loop_
_entity_poly.entity_id
_entity_poly.type
_entity_poly.pdbx_seq_one_letter_code
_entity_poly.pdbx_strand_id
1 'polypeptide(L)'
;MLRSLLAVLVLAGLTGCGSGPRILPREERKVIDRKLIERPSGFDVELFAVGLDQPIATTFDGDGNLIIAEAGMNRCEPRIYGFTPDARRFDIYPFAKPLVPFLRKGTRLYGPVGGILVHNSTVYVSHRDENDFGVISALDYKGGIKTIVSGLPAQGENGVTDLAIDNRSGRLYFGVGSATNSGVVGIDDHQIGWPKHHPAFHDVFYTPDKPMKLLGRRFDSRNPAALWLMPDIAVTAPFQAFGQSTNTLISGATRESPKCNSAIFSVMPDGGDLRVEAHGIRLPRGLAFNEFGTLYFTNQGMELRGTRPVKDDPDVLARLFPGAWYGAFDFSTDLQPISNPRFQPPLKSILPTGYPDLSFLINHAESGLVAPDDRFAKNAILGVMPSQSGAAGMEFAPPDGPFRQFAGSAIVALSGDRWPFSASGEKLKGSIGFKLVRVDVDRAQVRDFVRNVQDGPSSRQGGGDQLLERPVDVKFGPDGALYILDLGEMEVVDGQVKSRSNTGRIYRVIPSREAATRGP
;
A
#
# COMPACT_ATOMS: atom_id res chain seq x y z
N MET A 1 22.51 55.25 -38.34
CA MET A 1 23.11 53.94 -38.01
C MET A 1 22.71 53.61 -36.56
N LEU A 2 21.55 52.94 -36.42
CA LEU A 2 21.38 51.55 -35.93
C LEU A 2 21.31 51.52 -34.38
N ARG A 3 20.18 51.83 -33.72
CA ARG A 3 19.02 50.96 -33.45
C ARG A 3 19.39 49.47 -33.31
N SER A 4 19.45 48.97 -32.09
CA SER A 4 19.29 47.54 -31.78
C SER A 4 18.59 47.41 -30.42
N LEU A 5 17.25 47.31 -30.49
CA LEU A 5 16.40 46.82 -29.42
C LEU A 5 16.57 45.30 -29.39
N LEU A 6 17.07 44.73 -28.28
CA LEU A 6 16.95 43.31 -28.02
C LEU A 6 15.75 43.10 -27.11
N ALA A 7 14.59 42.86 -27.73
CA ALA A 7 13.41 42.38 -27.02
C ALA A 7 13.64 40.91 -26.64
N VAL A 8 13.95 40.66 -25.36
CA VAL A 8 13.89 39.31 -24.81
C VAL A 8 12.41 39.00 -24.59
N LEU A 9 11.82 38.28 -25.55
CA LEU A 9 10.54 37.60 -25.40
C LEU A 9 10.67 36.59 -24.26
N VAL A 10 10.09 36.91 -23.11
CA VAL A 10 9.74 35.92 -22.08
C VAL A 10 8.63 35.06 -22.69
N LEU A 11 9.00 33.98 -23.38
CA LEU A 11 8.10 32.84 -23.55
C LEU A 11 7.93 32.20 -22.17
N ALA A 12 7.02 32.76 -21.38
CA ALA A 12 6.37 32.00 -20.33
C ALA A 12 5.62 30.87 -21.06
N GLY A 13 6.20 29.68 -21.01
CA GLY A 13 5.54 28.47 -21.45
C GLY A 13 4.23 28.34 -20.69
N LEU A 14 3.12 28.63 -21.38
CA LEU A 14 1.79 28.15 -21.04
C LEU A 14 1.77 26.64 -21.29
N THR A 15 2.57 25.89 -20.54
CA THR A 15 2.22 24.52 -20.20
C THR A 15 1.02 24.65 -19.29
N GLY A 16 -0.14 24.14 -19.72
CA GLY A 16 -1.38 24.24 -18.96
C GLY A 16 -1.19 23.67 -17.56
N CYS A 17 -0.97 24.55 -16.57
CA CYS A 17 -1.11 24.20 -15.17
C CYS A 17 -2.55 23.75 -14.99
N GLY A 18 -2.77 22.44 -14.78
CA GLY A 18 -4.00 21.98 -14.17
C GLY A 18 -4.24 22.81 -12.91
N SER A 19 -5.49 23.19 -12.64
CA SER A 19 -5.85 23.73 -11.33
C SER A 19 -5.42 22.68 -10.31
N GLY A 20 -4.49 23.03 -9.41
CA GLY A 20 -4.01 22.10 -8.37
C GLY A 20 -5.16 21.54 -7.51
N PRO A 21 -4.85 20.73 -6.49
CA PRO A 21 -5.86 19.98 -5.78
C PRO A 21 -6.93 20.91 -5.19
N ARG A 22 -8.21 20.55 -5.42
CA ARG A 22 -9.38 21.33 -4.95
C ARG A 22 -10.55 20.42 -4.60
N ILE A 23 -11.34 20.84 -3.62
CA ILE A 23 -12.69 20.31 -3.39
C ILE A 23 -13.65 20.96 -4.39
N LEU A 24 -14.54 20.16 -4.97
CA LEU A 24 -15.60 20.65 -5.85
C LEU A 24 -16.66 21.37 -5.02
N PRO A 25 -17.09 22.58 -5.41
CA PRO A 25 -18.29 23.22 -4.86
C PRO A 25 -19.52 22.33 -4.99
N ARG A 26 -20.52 22.51 -4.12
CA ARG A 26 -21.70 21.62 -4.04
C ARG A 26 -22.46 21.54 -5.36
N GLU A 27 -22.51 22.62 -6.12
CA GLU A 27 -23.13 22.76 -7.43
C GLU A 27 -22.36 22.03 -8.55
N GLU A 28 -21.05 21.79 -8.38
CA GLU A 28 -20.22 21.02 -9.31
C GLU A 28 -20.23 19.51 -9.01
N ARG A 29 -20.64 19.11 -7.80
CA ARG A 29 -20.72 17.70 -7.38
C ARG A 29 -21.87 17.00 -8.09
N LYS A 30 -21.54 16.30 -9.17
CA LYS A 30 -22.49 15.51 -9.95
C LYS A 30 -22.50 14.07 -9.44
N VAL A 31 -23.71 13.55 -9.21
CA VAL A 31 -23.93 12.12 -8.99
C VAL A 31 -23.60 11.37 -10.28
N ILE A 32 -22.81 10.31 -10.15
CA ILE A 32 -22.44 9.44 -11.26
C ILE A 32 -23.62 8.52 -11.59
N ASP A 33 -23.92 8.40 -12.88
CA ASP A 33 -25.02 7.56 -13.37
C ASP A 33 -24.78 6.09 -12.99
N ARG A 34 -25.85 5.40 -12.55
CA ARG A 34 -25.82 3.96 -12.24
C ARG A 34 -25.47 3.08 -13.44
N LYS A 35 -25.61 3.59 -14.67
CA LYS A 35 -25.14 2.92 -15.89
C LYS A 35 -23.62 2.87 -16.01
N LEU A 36 -22.92 3.72 -15.26
CA LEU A 36 -21.47 3.84 -15.27
C LEU A 36 -20.83 3.22 -14.03
N ILE A 37 -21.47 3.37 -12.86
CA ILE A 37 -20.96 2.86 -11.59
C ILE A 37 -22.01 2.03 -10.83
N GLU A 38 -21.64 0.84 -10.41
CA GLU A 38 -22.39 0.04 -9.45
C GLU A 38 -22.07 0.50 -8.02
N ARG A 39 -23.10 0.51 -7.18
CA ARG A 39 -23.08 1.07 -5.82
C ARG A 39 -24.11 0.38 -4.94
N PRO A 40 -23.94 0.39 -3.60
CA PRO A 40 -24.94 -0.20 -2.71
C PRO A 40 -26.30 0.46 -2.87
N SER A 41 -27.37 -0.33 -2.71
CA SER A 41 -28.74 0.20 -2.76
C SER A 41 -28.95 1.29 -1.71
N GLY A 42 -29.63 2.36 -2.12
CA GLY A 42 -29.89 3.52 -1.24
C GLY A 42 -28.75 4.54 -1.16
N PHE A 43 -27.65 4.40 -1.92
CA PHE A 43 -26.53 5.34 -1.88
C PHE A 43 -26.11 5.82 -3.25
N ASP A 44 -25.90 7.12 -3.44
CA ASP A 44 -25.28 7.76 -4.60
C ASP A 44 -23.76 7.88 -4.46
N VAL A 45 -23.05 7.93 -5.59
CA VAL A 45 -21.61 8.25 -5.65
C VAL A 45 -21.45 9.55 -6.43
N GLU A 46 -20.68 10.48 -5.87
CA GLU A 46 -20.35 11.76 -6.51
C GLU A 46 -18.85 12.03 -6.45
N LEU A 47 -18.35 12.81 -7.41
CA LEU A 47 -16.97 13.32 -7.36
C LEU A 47 -16.90 14.46 -6.33
N PHE A 48 -15.90 14.41 -5.46
CA PHE A 48 -15.76 15.34 -4.32
C PHE A 48 -14.51 16.21 -4.43
N ALA A 49 -13.35 15.64 -4.77
CA ALA A 49 -12.12 16.38 -4.99
C ALA A 49 -11.38 15.91 -6.25
N VAL A 50 -10.63 16.82 -6.87
CA VAL A 50 -9.93 16.60 -8.14
C VAL A 50 -8.56 17.27 -8.12
N GLY A 51 -7.70 16.90 -9.07
CA GLY A 51 -6.39 17.52 -9.26
C GLY A 51 -5.37 17.07 -8.20
N LEU A 52 -5.58 15.90 -7.59
CA LEU A 52 -4.61 15.31 -6.67
C LEU A 52 -3.49 14.65 -7.46
N ASP A 53 -2.28 14.66 -6.91
CA ASP A 53 -1.08 14.09 -7.50
C ASP A 53 -0.64 12.86 -6.70
N GLN A 54 -0.96 11.67 -7.20
CA GLN A 54 -0.57 10.41 -6.55
C GLN A 54 -0.96 10.37 -5.05
N PRO A 55 -2.21 10.71 -4.69
CA PRO A 55 -2.66 10.62 -3.31
C PRO A 55 -2.65 9.15 -2.86
N ILE A 56 -2.31 8.92 -1.60
CA ILE A 56 -2.16 7.54 -1.08
C ILE A 56 -2.93 7.27 0.19
N ALA A 57 -3.13 8.29 1.02
CA ALA A 57 -3.87 8.17 2.25
C ALA A 57 -4.60 9.47 2.59
N THR A 58 -5.73 9.30 3.25
CA THR A 58 -6.57 10.38 3.75
C THR A 58 -7.02 10.10 5.17
N THR A 59 -7.38 11.14 5.89
CA THR A 59 -8.02 11.04 7.21
C THR A 59 -8.79 12.32 7.49
N PHE A 60 -9.61 12.30 8.53
CA PHE A 60 -10.22 13.51 9.09
C PHE A 60 -9.57 13.86 10.42
N ASP A 61 -9.50 15.15 10.74
CA ASP A 61 -9.17 15.62 12.09
C ASP A 61 -10.43 15.90 12.93
N GLY A 62 -10.23 16.31 14.18
CA GLY A 62 -11.33 16.60 15.12
C GLY A 62 -12.21 17.80 14.73
N ASP A 63 -11.73 18.67 13.85
CA ASP A 63 -12.49 19.82 13.33
C ASP A 63 -13.23 19.46 12.03
N GLY A 64 -13.10 18.22 11.57
CA GLY A 64 -13.69 17.72 10.33
C GLY A 64 -12.96 18.16 9.08
N ASN A 65 -11.71 18.62 9.19
CA ASN A 65 -10.88 18.91 8.03
C ASN A 65 -10.46 17.58 7.38
N LEU A 66 -10.56 17.51 6.07
CA LEU A 66 -10.02 16.40 5.28
C LEU A 66 -8.52 16.61 5.11
N ILE A 67 -7.70 15.68 5.59
CA ILE A 67 -6.24 15.66 5.43
C ILE A 67 -5.88 14.64 4.35
N ILE A 68 -4.97 15.03 3.45
CA ILE A 68 -4.54 14.24 2.30
C ILE A 68 -3.01 14.15 2.30
N ALA A 69 -2.48 12.95 2.08
CA ALA A 69 -1.07 12.73 1.80
C ALA A 69 -0.87 12.27 0.35
N GLU A 70 0.10 12.90 -0.29
CA GLU A 70 0.57 12.60 -1.64
C GLU A 70 2.02 12.09 -1.62
N ALA A 71 2.44 11.54 -2.76
CA ALA A 71 3.71 10.82 -2.96
C ALA A 71 3.72 9.42 -2.30
N GLY A 72 2.63 8.67 -2.41
CA GLY A 72 2.63 7.25 -2.05
C GLY A 72 3.15 6.31 -3.14
N MET A 73 3.46 6.86 -4.31
CA MET A 73 4.17 6.16 -5.38
C MET A 73 5.40 6.98 -5.74
N ASN A 74 6.46 6.30 -6.21
CA ASN A 74 7.72 6.92 -6.62
C ASN A 74 8.45 7.71 -5.51
N ARG A 75 9.64 8.22 -5.83
CA ARG A 75 10.50 9.02 -4.94
C ARG A 75 10.21 10.52 -5.06
N CYS A 76 8.92 10.89 -5.12
CA CYS A 76 8.50 12.29 -5.16
C CYS A 76 8.58 12.92 -3.75
N GLU A 77 8.71 14.24 -3.66
CA GLU A 77 8.69 14.94 -2.37
C GLU A 77 7.28 14.83 -1.75
N PRO A 78 7.14 14.26 -0.54
CA PRO A 78 5.85 14.16 0.12
C PRO A 78 5.17 15.52 0.29
N ARG A 79 3.84 15.53 0.12
CA ARG A 79 2.99 16.68 0.42
C ARG A 79 1.84 16.23 1.30
N ILE A 80 1.62 16.96 2.38
CA ILE A 80 0.53 16.73 3.31
C ILE A 80 -0.17 18.06 3.48
N TYR A 81 -1.46 18.08 3.21
CA TYR A 81 -2.28 19.28 3.24
C TYR A 81 -3.70 18.89 3.61
N GLY A 82 -4.52 19.87 3.95
CA GLY A 82 -5.91 19.64 4.26
C GLY A 82 -6.85 20.64 3.61
N PHE A 83 -8.12 20.29 3.66
CA PHE A 83 -9.23 21.16 3.33
C PHE A 83 -10.19 21.24 4.50
N THR A 84 -10.58 22.46 4.83
CA THR A 84 -11.63 22.71 5.80
C THR A 84 -13.01 22.32 5.26
N PRO A 85 -14.04 22.19 6.12
CA PRO A 85 -15.41 21.94 5.67
C PRO A 85 -15.95 22.96 4.66
N ASP A 86 -15.46 24.21 4.69
CA ASP A 86 -15.75 25.27 3.70
C ASP A 86 -14.82 25.22 2.46
N ALA A 87 -14.15 24.09 2.22
CA ALA A 87 -13.29 23.83 1.07
C ALA A 87 -12.04 24.71 0.97
N ARG A 88 -11.59 25.33 2.07
CA ARG A 88 -10.36 26.13 2.10
C ARG A 88 -9.16 25.22 2.31
N ARG A 89 -8.18 25.33 1.42
CA ARG A 89 -6.92 24.57 1.54
C ARG A 89 -5.98 25.18 2.58
N PHE A 90 -5.25 24.33 3.29
CA PHE A 90 -4.09 24.69 4.10
C PHE A 90 -3.00 23.61 3.99
N ASP A 91 -1.72 23.97 4.11
CA ASP A 91 -0.61 23.02 3.99
C ASP A 91 -0.05 22.63 5.37
N ILE A 92 0.29 21.36 5.55
CA ILE A 92 0.94 20.81 6.76
C ILE A 92 2.42 20.53 6.46
N TYR A 93 2.71 19.92 5.30
CA TYR A 93 4.06 19.62 4.85
C TYR A 93 4.21 19.77 3.32
N PRO A 94 5.26 20.45 2.82
CA PRO A 94 6.23 21.24 3.57
C PRO A 94 5.58 22.53 4.11
N PHE A 95 5.78 22.82 5.41
CA PHE A 95 5.28 24.05 6.02
C PHE A 95 6.13 25.24 5.55
N ALA A 96 5.56 26.09 4.68
CA ALA A 96 6.17 27.26 4.04
C ALA A 96 7.58 27.02 3.44
N LYS A 97 7.71 27.04 2.11
CA LYS A 97 9.04 26.97 1.46
C LYS A 97 9.88 28.17 1.94
N PRO A 98 11.01 27.98 2.66
CA PRO A 98 11.89 29.10 2.95
C PRO A 98 12.43 29.66 1.63
N LEU A 99 12.57 30.98 1.54
CA LEU A 99 13.12 31.66 0.35
C LEU A 99 14.52 31.14 -0.04
N VAL A 100 15.23 30.49 0.88
CA VAL A 100 16.60 29.96 0.70
C VAL A 100 16.63 28.46 1.05
N PRO A 101 16.82 27.56 0.07
CA PRO A 101 16.78 26.09 0.27
C PRO A 101 17.80 25.55 1.29
N PHE A 102 18.98 26.17 1.39
CA PHE A 102 20.07 25.74 2.28
C PHE A 102 19.86 26.07 3.76
N LEU A 103 18.83 26.86 4.10
CA LEU A 103 18.46 27.16 5.48
C LEU A 103 17.43 26.17 6.05
N ARG A 104 17.09 25.09 5.33
CA ARG A 104 16.29 23.98 5.89
C ARG A 104 17.05 23.33 7.05
N LYS A 105 16.82 23.80 8.27
CA LYS A 105 17.15 23.10 9.52
C LYS A 105 15.89 22.35 9.96
N GLY A 106 15.87 21.02 9.81
CA GLY A 106 14.75 20.18 10.27
C GLY A 106 14.65 18.85 9.53
N THR A 107 13.95 17.90 10.14
CA THR A 107 13.70 16.55 9.59
C THR A 107 12.90 16.64 8.29
N ARG A 108 13.37 15.99 7.22
CA ARG A 108 12.69 15.94 5.92
C ARG A 108 11.97 14.60 5.76
N LEU A 109 10.80 14.62 5.12
CA LEU A 109 10.06 13.41 4.75
C LEU A 109 10.51 12.99 3.36
N TYR A 110 10.74 11.69 3.16
CA TYR A 110 11.03 11.10 1.86
C TYR A 110 9.96 10.08 1.51
N GLY A 111 9.49 10.10 0.26
CA GLY A 111 8.53 9.13 -0.25
C GLY A 111 9.17 7.75 -0.47
N PRO A 112 8.34 6.70 -0.66
CA PRO A 112 6.87 6.76 -0.66
C PRO A 112 6.28 6.95 0.75
N VAL A 113 5.18 7.68 0.83
CA VAL A 113 4.32 7.72 2.03
C VAL A 113 3.47 6.46 2.08
N GLY A 114 3.46 5.80 3.24
CA GLY A 114 2.64 4.60 3.49
C GLY A 114 1.19 4.93 3.86
N GLY A 115 1.00 5.82 4.83
CA GLY A 115 -0.29 6.30 5.30
C GLY A 115 -0.17 7.47 6.28
N ILE A 116 -1.33 8.00 6.66
CA ILE A 116 -1.48 9.10 7.62
C ILE A 116 -2.61 8.83 8.60
N LEU A 117 -2.48 9.37 9.80
CA LEU A 117 -3.49 9.32 10.85
C LEU A 117 -3.48 10.64 11.62
N VAL A 118 -4.65 11.12 12.06
CA VAL A 118 -4.72 12.19 13.07
C VAL A 118 -5.12 11.62 14.41
N HIS A 119 -4.36 11.97 15.45
CA HIS A 119 -4.71 11.68 16.84
C HIS A 119 -4.26 12.84 17.74
N ASN A 120 -5.15 13.34 18.61
CA ASN A 120 -4.90 14.47 19.53
C ASN A 120 -4.23 15.68 18.83
N SER A 121 -4.81 16.14 17.73
CA SER A 121 -4.31 17.27 16.91
C SER A 121 -2.90 17.09 16.35
N THR A 122 -2.40 15.86 16.30
CA THR A 122 -1.10 15.50 15.72
C THR A 122 -1.33 14.64 14.49
N VAL A 123 -0.64 14.97 13.39
CA VAL A 123 -0.67 14.18 12.16
C VAL A 123 0.51 13.22 12.18
N TYR A 124 0.23 11.93 12.29
CA TYR A 124 1.24 10.88 12.15
C TYR A 124 1.35 10.49 10.68
N VAL A 125 2.59 10.29 10.22
CA VAL A 125 2.88 9.88 8.85
C VAL A 125 3.96 8.81 8.83
N SER A 126 3.73 7.74 8.06
CA SER A 126 4.75 6.75 7.73
C SER A 126 5.44 7.12 6.42
N HIS A 127 6.75 7.16 6.41
CA HIS A 127 7.55 7.57 5.25
C HIS A 127 8.96 6.95 5.30
N ARG A 128 9.91 7.47 4.51
CA ARG A 128 11.33 7.11 4.56
C ARG A 128 12.23 8.28 4.98
N ASP A 129 13.44 7.97 5.41
CA ASP A 129 14.54 8.95 5.49
C ASP A 129 15.35 9.01 4.18
N GLU A 130 16.43 9.78 4.19
CA GLU A 130 17.30 9.98 3.02
C GLU A 130 18.08 8.74 2.60
N ASN A 131 18.18 7.74 3.49
CA ASN A 131 18.86 6.46 3.27
C ASN A 131 17.86 5.33 3.01
N ASP A 132 16.59 5.66 2.75
CA ASP A 132 15.49 4.72 2.53
C ASP A 132 15.07 3.87 3.73
N PHE A 133 15.53 4.19 4.95
CA PHE A 133 14.96 3.55 6.13
C PHE A 133 13.58 4.09 6.39
N GLY A 134 12.69 3.22 6.86
CA GLY A 134 11.34 3.59 7.23
C GLY A 134 11.31 4.41 8.51
N VAL A 135 10.41 5.39 8.54
CA VAL A 135 10.25 6.36 9.62
C VAL A 135 8.76 6.59 9.88
N ILE A 136 8.39 6.69 11.16
CA ILE A 136 7.13 7.29 11.59
C ILE A 136 7.44 8.67 12.17
N SER A 137 6.81 9.71 11.63
CA SER A 137 6.94 11.08 12.13
C SER A 137 5.60 11.62 12.61
N ALA A 138 5.63 12.43 13.65
CA ALA A 138 4.53 13.25 14.13
C ALA A 138 4.72 14.69 13.64
N LEU A 139 3.68 15.26 13.05
CA LEU A 139 3.64 16.62 12.54
C LEU A 139 2.59 17.42 13.31
N ASP A 140 2.91 18.68 13.60
CA ASP A 140 1.91 19.65 14.01
C ASP A 140 1.48 20.54 12.82
N TYR A 141 0.38 21.26 12.99
CA TYR A 141 -0.16 22.18 11.99
C TYR A 141 0.61 23.51 11.87
N LYS A 142 1.74 23.65 12.57
CA LYS A 142 2.61 24.84 12.62
C LYS A 142 4.01 24.56 12.06
N GLY A 143 4.22 23.37 11.47
CA GLY A 143 5.46 22.97 10.83
C GLY A 143 6.46 22.24 11.72
N GLY A 144 6.10 21.91 12.96
CA GLY A 144 6.90 21.06 13.84
C GLY A 144 6.89 19.61 13.37
N ILE A 145 8.06 18.96 13.42
CA ILE A 145 8.26 17.56 13.00
C ILE A 145 9.06 16.84 14.09
N LYS A 146 8.51 15.74 14.60
CA LYS A 146 9.16 14.85 15.57
C LYS A 146 9.21 13.42 15.03
N THR A 147 10.39 12.81 15.03
CA THR A 147 10.54 11.38 14.74
C THR A 147 10.03 10.53 15.92
N ILE A 148 9.16 9.57 15.64
CA ILE A 148 8.60 8.61 16.62
C ILE A 148 9.35 7.27 16.55
N VAL A 149 9.58 6.78 15.33
CA VAL A 149 10.37 5.58 15.03
C VAL A 149 11.20 5.85 13.80
N SER A 150 12.43 5.35 13.75
CA SER A 150 13.32 5.42 12.59
C SER A 150 14.10 4.13 12.41
N GLY A 151 14.82 4.00 11.29
CA GLY A 151 15.70 2.85 11.03
C GLY A 151 14.94 1.54 10.78
N LEU A 152 13.68 1.62 10.32
CA LEU A 152 12.93 0.43 9.90
C LEU A 152 13.48 -0.05 8.53
N PRO A 153 13.61 -1.36 8.28
CA PRO A 153 14.24 -1.87 7.05
C PRO A 153 13.31 -1.74 5.84
N ALA A 154 13.07 -0.52 5.37
CA ALA A 154 12.12 -0.21 4.30
C ALA A 154 12.80 0.03 2.93
N GLN A 155 14.03 -0.45 2.75
CA GLN A 155 14.88 -0.11 1.59
C GLN A 155 14.55 -0.90 0.32
N GLY A 156 13.75 -1.97 0.43
CA GLY A 156 13.38 -2.87 -0.67
C GLY A 156 12.13 -2.43 -1.41
N GLU A 157 11.42 -3.41 -1.99
CA GLU A 157 10.18 -3.18 -2.74
C GLU A 157 9.12 -2.48 -1.89
N ASN A 158 8.84 -3.00 -0.69
CA ASN A 158 7.77 -2.47 0.14
C ASN A 158 8.29 -1.62 1.30
N GLY A 159 7.57 -0.54 1.59
CA GLY A 159 7.91 0.41 2.63
C GLY A 159 7.20 0.15 3.97
N VAL A 160 7.18 1.20 4.79
CA VAL A 160 6.26 1.30 5.93
C VAL A 160 4.86 1.60 5.38
N THR A 161 3.84 0.96 5.92
CA THR A 161 2.47 1.00 5.40
C THR A 161 1.55 1.87 6.27
N ASP A 162 0.23 1.75 6.08
CA ASP A 162 -0.77 2.57 6.74
C ASP A 162 -0.71 2.52 8.29
N LEU A 163 -1.31 3.53 8.91
CA LEU A 163 -1.30 3.76 10.34
C LEU A 163 -2.68 3.52 10.93
N ALA A 164 -2.73 2.83 12.06
CA ALA A 164 -3.93 2.71 12.89
C ALA A 164 -3.63 3.04 14.34
N ILE A 165 -4.63 3.44 15.11
CA ILE A 165 -4.50 3.67 16.55
C ILE A 165 -5.51 2.84 17.33
N ASP A 166 -5.02 2.15 18.36
CA ASP A 166 -5.88 1.50 19.33
C ASP A 166 -6.32 2.52 20.36
N ASN A 167 -7.57 2.98 20.29
CA ASN A 167 -8.11 3.98 21.21
C ASN A 167 -8.15 3.53 22.68
N ARG A 168 -7.94 2.24 22.98
CA ARG A 168 -7.88 1.74 24.37
C ARG A 168 -6.49 1.84 24.97
N SER A 169 -5.46 1.43 24.22
CA SER A 169 -4.06 1.48 24.68
C SER A 169 -3.35 2.78 24.31
N GLY A 170 -3.89 3.55 23.35
CA GLY A 170 -3.28 4.74 22.78
C GLY A 170 -2.09 4.43 21.86
N ARG A 171 -1.83 3.17 21.50
CA ARG A 171 -0.67 2.79 20.70
C ARG A 171 -0.92 2.96 19.20
N LEU A 172 0.10 3.43 18.49
CA LEU A 172 0.14 3.46 17.03
C LEU A 172 0.54 2.10 16.50
N TYR A 173 -0.18 1.60 15.51
CA TYR A 173 0.10 0.37 14.79
C TYR A 173 0.45 0.68 13.34
N PHE A 174 1.42 -0.03 12.80
CA PHE A 174 1.89 0.14 11.42
C PHE A 174 2.55 -1.13 10.90
N GLY A 175 2.56 -1.31 9.58
CA GLY A 175 3.26 -2.43 8.94
C GLY A 175 4.61 -2.03 8.35
N VAL A 176 5.51 -3.00 8.24
CA VAL A 176 6.69 -2.94 7.36
C VAL A 176 6.59 -4.12 6.42
N GLY A 177 6.46 -3.83 5.12
CA GLY A 177 6.37 -4.87 4.10
C GLY A 177 7.68 -5.59 3.85
N SER A 178 7.64 -6.59 2.98
CA SER A 178 8.80 -7.33 2.53
C SER A 178 9.74 -6.52 1.63
N ALA A 179 11.02 -6.84 1.68
CA ALA A 179 12.00 -6.31 0.76
C ALA A 179 11.83 -6.89 -0.66
N THR A 180 11.39 -8.16 -0.76
CA THR A 180 11.31 -8.91 -2.02
C THR A 180 9.88 -9.38 -2.31
N ASN A 181 9.64 -9.83 -3.55
CA ASN A 181 8.36 -10.42 -3.94
C ASN A 181 8.03 -11.70 -3.15
N SER A 182 9.01 -12.60 -2.99
CA SER A 182 8.77 -13.98 -2.53
C SER A 182 9.97 -14.61 -1.78
N GLY A 183 10.77 -13.78 -1.09
CA GLY A 183 11.83 -14.21 -0.18
C GLY A 183 13.22 -14.37 -0.79
N VAL A 184 13.40 -13.98 -2.05
CA VAL A 184 14.67 -14.09 -2.79
C VAL A 184 14.90 -12.79 -3.53
N VAL A 185 16.08 -12.18 -3.34
CA VAL A 185 16.47 -11.00 -4.12
C VAL A 185 16.70 -11.42 -5.56
N GLY A 186 15.88 -10.91 -6.48
CA GLY A 186 15.78 -11.36 -7.85
C GLY A 186 15.98 -10.27 -8.91
N ILE A 187 15.80 -10.67 -10.17
CA ILE A 187 15.91 -9.74 -11.31
C ILE A 187 14.80 -8.68 -11.34
N ASP A 188 13.64 -9.00 -10.79
CA ASP A 188 12.52 -8.07 -10.61
C ASP A 188 12.86 -6.97 -9.61
N ASP A 189 13.60 -7.28 -8.54
CA ASP A 189 14.14 -6.27 -7.63
C ASP A 189 15.09 -5.30 -8.35
N HIS A 190 15.92 -5.81 -9.26
CA HIS A 190 16.79 -4.96 -10.10
C HIS A 190 16.01 -4.12 -11.12
N GLN A 191 14.86 -4.59 -11.61
CA GLN A 191 13.93 -3.82 -12.44
C GLN A 191 13.30 -2.68 -11.63
N ILE A 192 12.88 -2.95 -10.39
CA ILE A 192 12.44 -1.93 -9.42
C ILE A 192 13.59 -0.97 -9.05
N GLY A 193 14.82 -1.46 -9.05
CA GLY A 193 16.05 -0.67 -8.98
C GLY A 193 16.66 -0.53 -7.58
N TRP A 194 16.00 -1.01 -6.52
CA TRP A 194 16.52 -0.86 -5.15
C TRP A 194 17.88 -1.55 -4.91
N PRO A 195 18.22 -2.72 -5.50
CA PRO A 195 19.53 -3.35 -5.28
C PRO A 195 20.70 -2.54 -5.82
N LYS A 196 20.46 -1.61 -6.77
CA LYS A 196 21.50 -0.70 -7.28
C LYS A 196 21.95 0.30 -6.22
N HIS A 197 21.04 0.67 -5.33
CA HIS A 197 21.28 1.63 -4.24
C HIS A 197 21.63 0.93 -2.93
N HIS A 198 21.08 -0.26 -2.70
CA HIS A 198 21.22 -1.02 -1.46
C HIS A 198 21.66 -2.48 -1.75
N PRO A 199 22.86 -2.72 -2.31
CA PRO A 199 23.25 -4.03 -2.85
C PRO A 199 23.38 -5.14 -1.80
N ALA A 200 23.59 -4.79 -0.53
CA ALA A 200 23.66 -5.75 0.58
C ALA A 200 22.28 -6.01 1.23
N PHE A 201 21.25 -5.26 0.86
CA PHE A 201 19.94 -5.34 1.51
C PHE A 201 19.16 -6.57 1.03
N HIS A 202 18.35 -7.12 1.95
CA HIS A 202 17.49 -8.29 1.78
C HIS A 202 16.46 -8.31 2.92
N ASP A 203 15.47 -9.19 2.85
CA ASP A 203 14.48 -9.34 3.92
C ASP A 203 15.13 -9.68 5.27
N VAL A 204 14.91 -8.82 6.27
CA VAL A 204 15.32 -9.03 7.66
C VAL A 204 14.12 -9.56 8.45
N PHE A 205 14.16 -10.80 8.95
CA PHE A 205 13.03 -11.40 9.67
C PHE A 205 13.08 -11.18 11.18
N TYR A 206 11.94 -11.34 11.85
CA TYR A 206 11.89 -11.46 13.30
C TYR A 206 12.26 -12.89 13.74
N THR A 207 13.38 -13.02 14.44
CA THR A 207 13.92 -14.28 14.97
C THR A 207 14.23 -14.12 16.45
N PRO A 208 13.20 -14.01 17.32
CA PRO A 208 13.37 -13.53 18.68
C PRO A 208 14.12 -14.48 19.61
N ASP A 209 14.13 -15.78 19.30
CA ASP A 209 14.68 -16.82 20.16
C ASP A 209 15.96 -17.47 19.60
N LYS A 210 16.01 -17.66 18.28
CA LYS A 210 17.11 -18.34 17.59
C LYS A 210 17.12 -18.01 16.09
N PRO A 211 18.28 -18.15 15.41
CA PRO A 211 18.37 -18.00 13.97
C PRO A 211 17.38 -18.92 13.22
N MET A 212 16.89 -18.42 12.09
CA MET A 212 16.04 -19.18 11.17
C MET A 212 16.89 -20.18 10.37
N LYS A 213 16.47 -21.45 10.35
CA LYS A 213 17.11 -22.50 9.57
C LYS A 213 16.48 -22.61 8.18
N LEU A 214 17.31 -22.57 7.14
CA LEU A 214 16.89 -22.76 5.75
C LEU A 214 17.07 -24.20 5.27
N LEU A 215 16.26 -24.58 4.28
CA LEU A 215 16.31 -25.89 3.60
C LEU A 215 17.39 -25.97 2.51
N GLY A 216 18.30 -24.98 2.43
CA GLY A 216 19.42 -24.98 1.48
C GLY A 216 19.02 -24.73 0.03
N ARG A 217 17.85 -24.12 -0.21
CA ARG A 217 17.39 -23.76 -1.57
C ARG A 217 18.26 -22.66 -2.17
N ARG A 218 18.44 -22.68 -3.48
CA ARG A 218 19.24 -21.73 -4.26
C ARG A 218 18.54 -21.43 -5.57
N PHE A 219 18.67 -20.20 -6.03
CA PHE A 219 18.00 -19.73 -7.24
C PHE A 219 18.97 -19.03 -8.16
N ASP A 220 18.99 -19.49 -9.40
CA ASP A 220 19.84 -18.96 -10.45
C ASP A 220 19.13 -17.80 -11.15
N SER A 221 19.90 -16.77 -11.51
CA SER A 221 19.39 -15.68 -12.32
C SER A 221 20.51 -15.04 -13.12
N ARG A 222 20.17 -14.39 -14.24
CA ARG A 222 21.14 -13.59 -14.98
C ARG A 222 21.68 -12.48 -14.09
N ASN A 223 22.99 -12.34 -14.00
CA ASN A 223 23.62 -11.24 -13.29
C ASN A 223 23.40 -9.92 -14.07
N PRO A 224 22.66 -8.93 -13.52
CA PRO A 224 22.38 -7.68 -14.21
C PRO A 224 23.62 -6.79 -14.42
N ALA A 225 24.70 -7.04 -13.66
CA ALA A 225 25.97 -6.35 -13.81
C ALA A 225 26.91 -7.00 -14.85
N ALA A 226 26.54 -8.15 -15.40
CA ALA A 226 27.35 -8.86 -16.38
C ALA A 226 27.48 -8.07 -17.69
N LEU A 227 28.68 -8.03 -18.26
CA LEU A 227 28.91 -7.48 -19.60
C LEU A 227 28.16 -8.34 -20.64
N TRP A 228 27.58 -7.71 -21.65
CA TRP A 228 26.79 -8.42 -22.67
C TRP A 228 27.56 -9.58 -23.34
N LEU A 229 28.88 -9.40 -23.56
CA LEU A 229 29.76 -10.40 -24.18
C LEU A 229 30.25 -11.48 -23.20
N MET A 230 29.98 -11.33 -21.90
CA MET A 230 30.39 -12.25 -20.83
C MET A 230 29.21 -12.50 -19.90
N PRO A 231 28.21 -13.28 -20.35
CA PRO A 231 27.05 -13.58 -19.52
C PRO A 231 27.50 -14.32 -18.26
N ASP A 232 26.95 -13.92 -17.12
CA ASP A 232 27.23 -14.48 -15.80
C ASP A 232 25.92 -14.82 -15.09
N ILE A 233 25.95 -15.88 -14.28
CA ILE A 233 24.82 -16.37 -13.50
C ILE A 233 25.09 -16.06 -12.03
N ALA A 234 24.19 -15.28 -11.43
CA ALA A 234 24.17 -15.07 -9.99
C ALA A 234 23.30 -16.14 -9.32
N VAL A 235 23.81 -16.72 -8.24
CA VAL A 235 23.10 -17.69 -7.41
C VAL A 235 22.74 -17.04 -6.08
N THR A 236 21.45 -16.86 -5.82
CA THR A 236 20.93 -16.24 -4.61
C THR A 236 20.17 -17.28 -3.79
N ALA A 237 20.48 -17.42 -2.50
CA ALA A 237 19.67 -18.19 -1.56
C ALA A 237 18.62 -17.31 -0.87
N PRO A 238 17.58 -17.89 -0.26
CA PRO A 238 16.58 -17.15 0.49
C PRO A 238 17.19 -16.21 1.53
N PHE A 239 16.58 -15.03 1.65
CA PHE A 239 16.85 -14.04 2.69
C PHE A 239 18.32 -13.64 2.78
N GLN A 240 18.98 -13.54 1.62
CA GLN A 240 20.36 -13.14 1.46
C GLN A 240 20.45 -12.10 0.34
N ALA A 241 21.50 -11.29 0.36
CA ALA A 241 21.76 -10.31 -0.68
C ALA A 241 21.94 -10.99 -2.05
N PHE A 242 21.69 -10.25 -3.13
CA PHE A 242 21.81 -10.76 -4.48
C PHE A 242 23.18 -11.41 -4.74
N GLY A 243 23.18 -12.63 -5.28
CA GLY A 243 24.40 -13.41 -5.56
C GLY A 243 25.03 -14.10 -4.34
N GLN A 244 24.44 -13.98 -3.14
CA GLN A 244 24.89 -14.72 -1.95
C GLN A 244 24.04 -15.98 -1.74
N SER A 245 24.70 -17.11 -1.48
CA SER A 245 24.02 -18.41 -1.36
C SER A 245 24.62 -19.40 -0.35
N THR A 246 25.48 -18.92 0.55
CA THR A 246 26.29 -19.79 1.43
C THR A 246 25.65 -20.03 2.80
N ASN A 247 24.74 -19.18 3.26
CA ASN A 247 24.20 -19.29 4.62
C ASN A 247 22.95 -20.17 4.67
N THR A 248 22.89 -21.06 5.66
CA THR A 248 21.69 -21.86 5.98
C THR A 248 21.09 -21.53 7.34
N LEU A 249 21.73 -20.63 8.10
CA LEU A 249 21.24 -20.05 9.35
C LEU A 249 21.18 -18.54 9.16
N ILE A 250 19.99 -17.96 9.29
CA ILE A 250 19.73 -16.54 9.09
C ILE A 250 19.37 -15.93 10.44
N SER A 251 20.22 -15.04 10.93
CA SER A 251 19.92 -14.21 12.08
C SER A 251 19.19 -12.96 11.62
N GLY A 252 18.13 -12.58 12.33
CA GLY A 252 17.35 -11.39 12.07
C GLY A 252 17.18 -10.51 13.30
N ALA A 253 16.08 -9.77 13.33
CA ALA A 253 15.68 -8.92 14.45
C ALA A 253 15.35 -9.75 15.70
N THR A 254 15.68 -9.22 16.88
CA THR A 254 15.43 -9.85 18.18
C THR A 254 14.40 -9.05 18.99
N ARG A 255 14.06 -9.48 20.21
CA ARG A 255 13.16 -8.70 21.08
C ARG A 255 13.74 -7.33 21.44
N GLU A 256 15.06 -7.25 21.59
CA GLU A 256 15.82 -6.05 21.98
C GLU A 256 16.07 -5.12 20.79
N SER A 257 16.14 -5.68 19.58
CA SER A 257 16.26 -4.92 18.33
C SER A 257 15.23 -5.43 17.31
N PRO A 258 13.95 -5.03 17.45
CA PRO A 258 12.82 -5.68 16.78
C PRO A 258 12.61 -5.28 15.31
N LYS A 259 13.42 -4.38 14.75
CA LYS A 259 13.18 -3.80 13.43
C LYS A 259 13.42 -4.83 12.32
N CYS A 260 12.33 -5.28 11.70
CA CYS A 260 12.29 -6.31 10.67
C CYS A 260 11.30 -5.97 9.56
N ASN A 261 11.43 -6.69 8.45
CA ASN A 261 10.45 -6.76 7.37
C ASN A 261 9.33 -7.75 7.69
N SER A 262 8.28 -7.69 6.87
CA SER A 262 7.16 -8.61 6.89
C SER A 262 6.47 -8.73 8.26
N ALA A 263 6.23 -7.58 8.91
CA ALA A 263 5.72 -7.52 10.27
C ALA A 263 4.77 -6.34 10.48
N ILE A 264 3.88 -6.49 11.47
CA ILE A 264 3.09 -5.39 12.04
C ILE A 264 3.67 -5.06 13.40
N PHE A 265 3.85 -3.76 13.65
CA PHE A 265 4.42 -3.20 14.86
C PHE A 265 3.38 -2.40 15.64
N SER A 266 3.67 -2.18 16.92
CA SER A 266 3.06 -1.09 17.68
C SER A 266 4.12 -0.24 18.40
N VAL A 267 3.83 1.04 18.62
CA VAL A 267 4.69 1.99 19.33
C VAL A 267 3.85 3.01 20.11
N MET A 268 4.41 3.59 21.17
CA MET A 268 3.79 4.74 21.83
C MET A 268 3.81 5.99 20.93
N PRO A 269 2.78 6.87 20.99
CA PRO A 269 2.67 8.03 20.10
C PRO A 269 3.77 9.09 20.28
N ASP A 270 4.48 9.07 21.41
CA ASP A 270 5.63 9.92 21.71
C ASP A 270 6.98 9.24 21.43
N GLY A 271 6.96 7.96 21.04
CA GLY A 271 8.11 7.11 20.74
C GLY A 271 8.43 6.09 21.85
N GLY A 272 9.31 5.14 21.54
CA GLY A 272 9.74 4.10 22.49
C GLY A 272 8.78 2.91 22.60
N ASP A 273 9.24 1.86 23.29
CA ASP A 273 8.51 0.60 23.48
C ASP A 273 7.98 0.02 22.15
N LEU A 274 8.84 -0.02 21.12
CA LEU A 274 8.52 -0.61 19.83
C LEU A 274 8.37 -2.12 19.97
N ARG A 275 7.24 -2.67 19.53
CA ARG A 275 6.92 -4.10 19.63
C ARG A 275 6.58 -4.69 18.27
N VAL A 276 7.00 -5.92 18.02
CA VAL A 276 6.47 -6.75 16.93
C VAL A 276 5.19 -7.40 17.43
N GLU A 277 4.07 -7.06 16.80
CA GLU A 277 2.75 -7.58 17.17
C GLU A 277 2.40 -8.85 16.40
N ALA A 278 2.87 -8.97 15.15
CA ALA A 278 2.81 -10.18 14.35
C ALA A 278 3.87 -10.12 13.23
N HIS A 279 4.25 -11.27 12.68
CA HIS A 279 5.27 -11.35 11.63
C HIS A 279 4.94 -12.42 10.58
N GLY A 280 5.76 -12.51 9.52
CA GLY A 280 5.49 -13.38 8.38
C GLY A 280 4.33 -12.89 7.52
N ILE A 281 4.13 -11.57 7.45
CA ILE A 281 3.07 -10.92 6.67
C ILE A 281 3.74 -10.18 5.50
N ARG A 282 3.54 -10.62 4.26
CA ARG A 282 4.25 -10.07 3.09
C ARG A 282 4.09 -8.55 2.95
N LEU A 283 2.86 -8.06 2.86
CA LEU A 283 2.58 -6.64 2.65
C LEU A 283 1.31 -6.21 3.41
N PRO A 284 1.41 -5.92 4.73
CA PRO A 284 0.30 -5.43 5.52
C PRO A 284 -0.08 -3.99 5.12
N ARG A 285 -0.91 -3.79 4.09
CA ARG A 285 -1.06 -2.48 3.43
C ARG A 285 -2.01 -1.52 4.14
N GLY A 286 -3.22 -1.95 4.45
CA GLY A 286 -4.23 -1.19 5.18
C GLY A 286 -4.45 -1.78 6.57
N LEU A 287 -4.62 -0.93 7.58
CA LEU A 287 -4.82 -1.33 8.97
C LEU A 287 -6.06 -0.62 9.52
N ALA A 288 -6.94 -1.35 10.20
CA ALA A 288 -8.08 -0.73 10.88
C ALA A 288 -8.52 -1.55 12.09
N PHE A 289 -8.89 -0.85 13.15
CA PHE A 289 -9.58 -1.43 14.29
C PHE A 289 -11.08 -1.46 14.00
N ASN A 290 -11.74 -2.56 14.39
CA ASN A 290 -13.20 -2.55 14.50
C ASN A 290 -13.64 -1.88 15.82
N GLU A 291 -14.96 -1.73 16.00
CA GLU A 291 -15.56 -1.13 17.21
C GLU A 291 -15.21 -1.88 18.51
N PHE A 292 -14.83 -3.16 18.44
CA PHE A 292 -14.41 -3.98 19.58
C PHE A 292 -12.90 -3.87 19.88
N GLY A 293 -12.17 -3.02 19.14
CA GLY A 293 -10.73 -2.86 19.27
C GLY A 293 -9.92 -4.08 18.80
N THR A 294 -10.46 -4.88 17.89
CA THR A 294 -9.68 -5.91 17.20
C THR A 294 -9.02 -5.30 15.96
N LEU A 295 -7.71 -5.48 15.82
CA LEU A 295 -6.98 -5.03 14.63
C LEU A 295 -7.18 -6.02 13.48
N TYR A 296 -7.49 -5.48 12.31
CA TYR A 296 -7.48 -6.18 11.04
C TYR A 296 -6.48 -5.51 10.11
N PHE A 297 -6.01 -6.26 9.12
CA PHE A 297 -5.12 -5.75 8.09
C PHE A 297 -5.38 -6.40 6.73
N THR A 298 -5.13 -5.65 5.66
CA THR A 298 -5.03 -6.22 4.31
C THR A 298 -3.62 -6.73 4.07
N ASN A 299 -3.48 -7.86 3.38
CA ASN A 299 -2.17 -8.42 3.03
C ASN A 299 -2.15 -8.80 1.55
N GLN A 300 -1.20 -8.25 0.78
CA GLN A 300 -1.11 -8.55 -0.65
C GLN A 300 -0.27 -9.79 -0.94
N GLY A 301 -0.74 -10.62 -1.87
CA GLY A 301 -0.13 -11.89 -2.26
C GLY A 301 1.08 -11.78 -3.18
N MET A 302 1.96 -12.77 -3.08
CA MET A 302 3.12 -12.94 -3.96
C MET A 302 2.71 -12.96 -5.43
N GLU A 303 3.54 -12.37 -6.28
CA GLU A 303 3.22 -12.14 -7.68
C GLU A 303 3.96 -13.12 -8.60
N LEU A 304 3.44 -13.29 -9.83
CA LEU A 304 4.01 -14.18 -10.85
C LEU A 304 5.19 -13.48 -11.56
N ARG A 305 6.23 -13.16 -10.77
CA ARG A 305 7.45 -12.51 -11.24
C ARG A 305 8.66 -12.80 -10.40
N GLY A 306 9.79 -12.37 -10.96
CA GLY A 306 11.09 -12.49 -10.34
C GLY A 306 11.68 -13.88 -10.43
N THR A 307 12.68 -14.11 -9.59
CA THR A 307 13.47 -15.35 -9.58
C THR A 307 12.75 -16.51 -8.86
N ARG A 308 11.75 -16.20 -8.01
CA ARG A 308 10.88 -17.20 -7.36
C ARG A 308 9.40 -16.80 -7.58
N PRO A 309 8.88 -16.91 -8.82
CA PRO A 309 7.55 -16.42 -9.15
C PRO A 309 6.47 -17.29 -8.52
N VAL A 310 5.42 -16.67 -7.99
CA VAL A 310 4.28 -17.36 -7.38
C VAL A 310 3.02 -17.05 -8.17
N LYS A 311 2.29 -18.09 -8.57
CA LYS A 311 1.02 -17.95 -9.28
C LYS A 311 -0.12 -17.82 -8.29
N ASP A 312 -1.12 -16.99 -8.55
CA ASP A 312 -2.41 -16.98 -7.86
C ASP A 312 -2.40 -16.92 -6.31
N ASP A 313 -1.36 -16.34 -5.67
CA ASP A 313 -1.41 -16.01 -4.24
C ASP A 313 -2.41 -14.84 -4.05
N PRO A 314 -3.52 -15.04 -3.32
CA PRO A 314 -4.57 -14.04 -3.22
C PRO A 314 -4.13 -12.80 -2.42
N ASP A 315 -4.95 -11.76 -2.45
CA ASP A 315 -4.92 -10.76 -1.38
C ASP A 315 -5.95 -11.15 -0.31
N VAL A 316 -5.72 -10.76 0.94
CA VAL A 316 -6.64 -11.09 2.03
C VAL A 316 -6.96 -9.90 2.92
N LEU A 317 -8.13 -9.96 3.56
CA LEU A 317 -8.39 -9.27 4.81
C LEU A 317 -8.19 -10.28 5.95
N ALA A 318 -7.31 -9.97 6.88
CA ALA A 318 -6.99 -10.82 8.01
C ALA A 318 -7.17 -10.12 9.35
N ARG A 319 -7.52 -10.89 10.38
CA ARG A 319 -7.47 -10.48 11.77
C ARG A 319 -6.07 -10.68 12.34
N LEU A 320 -5.57 -9.72 13.10
CA LEU A 320 -4.31 -9.85 13.83
C LEU A 320 -4.46 -10.75 15.07
N PHE A 321 -3.58 -11.73 15.19
CA PHE A 321 -3.34 -12.51 16.40
C PHE A 321 -1.95 -12.18 16.95
N PRO A 322 -1.84 -11.64 18.18
CA PRO A 322 -0.56 -11.25 18.75
C PRO A 322 0.47 -12.39 18.77
N GLY A 323 1.69 -12.10 18.34
CA GLY A 323 2.81 -13.03 18.28
C GLY A 323 2.74 -14.08 17.17
N ALA A 324 1.68 -14.10 16.36
CA ALA A 324 1.51 -15.12 15.33
C ALA A 324 2.46 -14.90 14.14
N TRP A 325 2.90 -16.02 13.55
CA TRP A 325 3.59 -16.06 12.27
C TRP A 325 2.60 -16.39 11.15
N TYR A 326 2.45 -15.49 10.18
CA TYR A 326 1.51 -15.62 9.06
C TYR A 326 2.13 -16.30 7.83
N GLY A 327 3.28 -16.96 7.99
CA GLY A 327 3.76 -17.95 7.04
C GLY A 327 4.56 -17.43 5.83
N ALA A 328 4.64 -16.11 5.57
CA ALA A 328 5.50 -15.61 4.49
C ALA A 328 6.96 -16.10 4.69
N PHE A 329 7.62 -16.72 3.70
CA PHE A 329 7.24 -16.91 2.28
C PHE A 329 7.01 -18.37 1.87
N ASP A 330 6.64 -19.21 2.84
CA ASP A 330 6.34 -20.63 2.63
C ASP A 330 4.83 -20.89 2.52
N PHE A 331 4.02 -19.95 2.96
CA PHE A 331 2.57 -19.96 2.84
C PHE A 331 2.09 -18.73 2.07
N SER A 332 1.00 -18.89 1.34
CA SER A 332 0.22 -17.82 0.74
C SER A 332 -0.43 -16.93 1.80
N THR A 333 -0.99 -15.80 1.39
CA THR A 333 -1.68 -14.88 2.31
C THR A 333 -2.96 -15.48 2.90
N ASP A 334 -3.61 -16.41 2.18
CA ASP A 334 -4.71 -17.24 2.69
C ASP A 334 -4.23 -18.49 3.45
N LEU A 335 -2.95 -18.51 3.85
CA LEU A 335 -2.32 -19.47 4.75
C LEU A 335 -2.28 -20.91 4.23
N GLN A 336 -2.24 -21.08 2.91
CA GLN A 336 -2.06 -22.38 2.26
C GLN A 336 -0.58 -22.59 1.88
N PRO A 337 -0.05 -23.81 1.96
CA PRO A 337 1.33 -24.11 1.55
C PRO A 337 1.61 -23.69 0.11
N ILE A 338 2.73 -23.00 -0.13
CA ILE A 338 3.10 -22.54 -1.47
C ILE A 338 3.46 -23.68 -2.42
N SER A 339 3.71 -24.87 -1.88
CA SER A 339 3.90 -26.10 -2.65
C SER A 339 2.63 -26.62 -3.31
N ASN A 340 1.45 -26.11 -2.94
CA ASN A 340 0.18 -26.50 -3.56
C ASN A 340 0.21 -26.24 -5.09
N PRO A 341 -0.23 -27.18 -5.93
CA PRO A 341 -0.27 -27.03 -7.39
C PRO A 341 -0.87 -25.73 -7.91
N ARG A 342 -1.84 -25.12 -7.21
CA ARG A 342 -2.46 -23.86 -7.66
C ARG A 342 -1.47 -22.70 -7.75
N PHE A 343 -0.44 -22.72 -6.91
CA PHE A 343 0.56 -21.66 -6.80
C PHE A 343 1.78 -21.85 -7.71
N GLN A 344 1.90 -23.03 -8.32
CA GLN A 344 3.03 -23.36 -9.17
C GLN A 344 3.00 -22.50 -10.45
N PRO A 345 4.09 -21.78 -10.76
CA PRO A 345 4.19 -21.00 -11.98
C PRO A 345 4.32 -21.91 -13.21
N PRO A 346 4.12 -21.39 -14.43
CA PRO A 346 4.45 -22.12 -15.65
C PRO A 346 5.92 -22.58 -15.64
N LEU A 347 6.20 -23.79 -16.14
CA LEU A 347 7.56 -24.35 -16.16
C LEU A 347 8.60 -23.42 -16.81
N LYS A 348 8.21 -22.71 -17.88
CA LYS A 348 9.06 -21.72 -18.57
C LYS A 348 9.53 -20.57 -17.66
N SER A 349 8.81 -20.28 -16.58
CA SER A 349 9.10 -19.19 -15.65
C SER A 349 10.01 -19.63 -14.49
N ILE A 350 10.02 -20.92 -14.12
CA ILE A 350 10.75 -21.42 -12.96
C ILE A 350 11.95 -22.30 -13.33
N LEU A 351 11.88 -23.10 -14.39
CA LEU A 351 13.02 -23.95 -14.82
C LEU A 351 14.32 -23.17 -15.05
N PRO A 352 14.31 -21.95 -15.62
CA PRO A 352 15.54 -21.17 -15.79
C PRO A 352 16.20 -20.74 -14.49
N THR A 353 15.51 -20.82 -13.34
CA THR A 353 16.04 -20.40 -12.04
C THR A 353 16.71 -21.54 -11.27
N GLY A 354 16.96 -22.66 -11.94
CA GLY A 354 17.63 -23.83 -11.34
C GLY A 354 16.74 -24.62 -10.39
N TYR A 355 15.44 -24.34 -10.37
CA TYR A 355 14.50 -24.86 -9.38
C TYR A 355 13.28 -25.53 -10.06
N PRO A 356 12.96 -26.80 -9.77
CA PRO A 356 11.94 -27.54 -10.52
C PRO A 356 10.49 -27.20 -10.12
N ASP A 357 10.25 -26.78 -8.89
CA ASP A 357 8.92 -26.50 -8.32
C ASP A 357 9.02 -25.48 -7.18
N LEU A 358 7.95 -24.74 -6.87
CA LEU A 358 7.90 -23.94 -5.66
C LEU A 358 7.76 -24.84 -4.43
N SER A 359 8.72 -24.73 -3.52
CA SER A 359 8.69 -25.42 -2.23
C SER A 359 9.00 -24.45 -1.09
N PHE A 360 8.92 -24.97 0.13
CA PHE A 360 9.37 -24.26 1.33
C PHE A 360 10.86 -23.90 1.26
N LEU A 361 11.18 -22.74 1.83
CA LEU A 361 12.49 -22.16 2.03
C LEU A 361 13.01 -22.46 3.43
N ILE A 362 12.11 -22.51 4.42
CA ILE A 362 12.42 -22.55 5.84
C ILE A 362 12.19 -23.96 6.39
N ASN A 363 13.10 -24.42 7.25
CA ASN A 363 12.84 -25.57 8.12
C ASN A 363 12.09 -25.05 9.36
N HIS A 364 10.75 -25.10 9.34
CA HIS A 364 9.91 -24.50 10.39
C HIS A 364 10.21 -25.09 11.77
N ALA A 365 10.33 -26.41 11.88
CA ALA A 365 10.58 -27.11 13.13
C ALA A 365 11.91 -26.67 13.77
N GLU A 366 13.02 -26.69 13.01
CA GLU A 366 14.32 -26.25 13.53
C GLU A 366 14.35 -24.75 13.83
N SER A 367 13.58 -23.95 13.09
CA SER A 367 13.43 -22.51 13.31
C SER A 367 12.52 -22.16 14.49
N GLY A 368 11.78 -23.13 15.06
CA GLY A 368 10.80 -22.88 16.12
C GLY A 368 9.54 -22.16 15.64
N LEU A 369 9.22 -22.27 14.35
CA LEU A 369 8.01 -21.71 13.75
C LEU A 369 6.91 -22.77 13.75
N VAL A 370 5.70 -22.34 14.09
CA VAL A 370 4.49 -23.18 13.98
C VAL A 370 3.86 -22.86 12.63
N ALA A 371 3.80 -23.86 11.75
CA ALA A 371 3.11 -23.73 10.48
C ALA A 371 1.63 -23.34 10.70
N PRO A 372 1.09 -22.40 9.91
CA PRO A 372 -0.34 -22.11 9.90
C PRO A 372 -1.15 -23.39 9.65
N ASP A 373 -2.11 -23.68 10.54
CA ASP A 373 -3.04 -24.78 10.38
C ASP A 373 -4.43 -24.28 9.92
N ASP A 374 -5.31 -25.19 9.52
CA ASP A 374 -6.66 -24.86 9.05
C ASP A 374 -7.48 -24.10 10.09
N ARG A 375 -7.23 -24.37 11.39
CA ARG A 375 -7.92 -23.67 12.48
C ARG A 375 -7.48 -22.22 12.53
N PHE A 376 -6.19 -21.95 12.48
CA PHE A 376 -5.67 -20.59 12.44
C PHE A 376 -6.14 -19.89 11.18
N ALA A 377 -6.02 -20.53 10.01
CA ALA A 377 -6.49 -19.96 8.74
C ALA A 377 -7.97 -19.56 8.77
N LYS A 378 -8.84 -20.44 9.26
CA LYS A 378 -10.28 -20.17 9.40
C LYS A 378 -10.61 -18.98 10.31
N ASN A 379 -9.80 -18.73 11.34
CA ASN A 379 -10.04 -17.65 12.30
C ASN A 379 -9.33 -16.34 11.92
N ALA A 380 -8.22 -16.43 11.17
CA ALA A 380 -7.40 -15.30 10.78
C ALA A 380 -7.83 -14.71 9.45
N ILE A 381 -8.23 -15.52 8.46
CA ILE A 381 -8.55 -15.07 7.11
C ILE A 381 -10.05 -14.88 6.96
N LEU A 382 -10.47 -13.63 6.81
CA LEU A 382 -11.88 -13.21 6.88
C LEU A 382 -12.38 -12.62 5.56
N GLY A 383 -11.48 -12.39 4.61
CA GLY A 383 -11.83 -12.17 3.22
C GLY A 383 -10.70 -12.65 2.34
N VAL A 384 -11.03 -13.29 1.23
CA VAL A 384 -10.07 -13.66 0.17
C VAL A 384 -10.47 -12.92 -1.10
N MET A 385 -9.56 -12.10 -1.61
CA MET A 385 -9.69 -11.34 -2.85
C MET A 385 -8.80 -11.98 -3.91
N PRO A 386 -9.14 -11.81 -5.21
CA PRO A 386 -8.31 -12.36 -6.28
C PRO A 386 -6.85 -11.91 -6.18
N SER A 387 -5.92 -12.77 -6.60
CA SER A 387 -4.50 -12.42 -6.72
C SER A 387 -4.33 -11.16 -7.58
N GLN A 388 -3.43 -10.27 -7.16
CA GLN A 388 -3.16 -8.98 -7.81
C GLN A 388 -4.32 -7.96 -7.76
N SER A 389 -5.33 -8.16 -6.91
CA SER A 389 -6.42 -7.18 -6.76
C SER A 389 -5.97 -5.86 -6.14
N GLY A 390 -4.82 -5.84 -5.47
CA GLY A 390 -4.22 -4.67 -4.86
C GLY A 390 -4.92 -4.24 -3.57
N ALA A 391 -5.29 -5.18 -2.69
CA ALA A 391 -5.92 -4.84 -1.41
C ALA A 391 -5.12 -3.77 -0.65
N ALA A 392 -5.80 -2.70 -0.23
CA ALA A 392 -5.19 -1.44 0.19
C ALA A 392 -5.78 -0.95 1.52
N GLY A 393 -5.93 0.37 1.68
CA GLY A 393 -6.60 0.99 2.82
C GLY A 393 -8.03 0.47 2.97
N MET A 394 -8.50 0.52 4.21
CA MET A 394 -9.81 0.02 4.59
C MET A 394 -10.34 0.75 5.81
N GLU A 395 -11.65 0.62 6.03
CA GLU A 395 -12.28 1.04 7.28
C GLU A 395 -13.53 0.21 7.58
N PHE A 396 -13.83 0.05 8.87
CA PHE A 396 -15.07 -0.59 9.31
C PHE A 396 -16.26 0.36 9.15
N ALA A 397 -17.35 -0.16 8.60
CA ALA A 397 -18.60 0.59 8.55
C ALA A 397 -19.09 0.90 9.97
N PRO A 398 -19.45 2.18 10.26
CA PRO A 398 -19.83 2.58 11.60
C PRO A 398 -21.15 1.91 12.03
N PRO A 399 -21.34 1.67 13.35
CA PRO A 399 -22.58 1.11 13.89
C PRO A 399 -23.79 2.07 13.73
N ASP A 400 -23.51 3.36 13.60
CA ASP A 400 -24.49 4.42 13.48
C ASP A 400 -24.43 5.13 12.11
N GLY A 401 -25.40 6.01 11.87
CA GLY A 401 -25.47 6.80 10.65
C GLY A 401 -25.95 6.00 9.43
N PRO A 402 -25.75 6.53 8.22
CA PRO A 402 -26.41 5.97 7.05
C PRO A 402 -25.90 4.56 6.67
N PHE A 403 -24.65 4.24 7.01
CA PHE A 403 -24.02 2.97 6.69
C PHE A 403 -24.23 1.88 7.76
N ARG A 404 -25.04 2.13 8.80
CA ARG A 404 -25.31 1.17 9.90
C ARG A 404 -25.73 -0.23 9.45
N GLN A 405 -26.38 -0.35 8.29
CA GLN A 405 -26.78 -1.64 7.71
C GLN A 405 -25.59 -2.51 7.27
N PHE A 406 -24.39 -1.93 7.23
CA PHE A 406 -23.14 -2.60 6.95
C PHE A 406 -22.24 -2.71 8.19
N ALA A 407 -22.71 -2.29 9.37
CA ALA A 407 -21.96 -2.35 10.62
C ALA A 407 -21.31 -3.72 10.84
N GLY A 408 -20.09 -3.72 11.38
CA GLY A 408 -19.26 -4.91 11.54
C GLY A 408 -18.56 -5.36 10.25
N SER A 409 -18.92 -4.86 9.07
CA SER A 409 -18.20 -5.14 7.82
C SER A 409 -17.05 -4.15 7.61
N ALA A 410 -15.95 -4.62 7.01
CA ALA A 410 -14.90 -3.75 6.49
C ALA A 410 -15.20 -3.36 5.03
N ILE A 411 -14.97 -2.09 4.68
CA ILE A 411 -14.91 -1.63 3.29
C ILE A 411 -13.43 -1.55 2.91
N VAL A 412 -13.05 -2.27 1.86
CA VAL A 412 -11.65 -2.43 1.46
C VAL A 412 -11.45 -1.89 0.04
N ALA A 413 -10.44 -1.04 -0.13
CA ALA A 413 -10.02 -0.57 -1.45
C ALA A 413 -9.15 -1.62 -2.14
N LEU A 414 -9.44 -1.90 -3.41
CA LEU A 414 -8.66 -2.76 -4.29
C LEU A 414 -8.05 -1.90 -5.39
N SER A 415 -6.76 -1.57 -5.28
CA SER A 415 -6.08 -0.62 -6.18
C SER A 415 -5.81 -1.15 -7.59
N GLY A 416 -6.03 -2.45 -7.78
CA GLY A 416 -5.96 -3.14 -9.05
C GLY A 416 -4.57 -3.57 -9.50
N ASP A 417 -4.56 -4.45 -10.50
CA ASP A 417 -3.36 -5.16 -10.98
C ASP A 417 -2.28 -4.25 -11.56
N ARG A 418 -1.02 -4.67 -11.41
CA ARG A 418 0.15 -3.97 -11.96
C ARG A 418 0.64 -4.64 -13.25
N TRP A 419 -0.27 -5.16 -14.08
CA TRP A 419 0.11 -5.80 -15.33
C TRP A 419 0.79 -4.80 -16.28
N PRO A 420 1.85 -5.17 -17.02
CA PRO A 420 2.42 -6.53 -17.18
C PRO A 420 3.44 -6.95 -16.11
N PHE A 421 3.92 -6.03 -15.28
CA PHE A 421 5.02 -6.28 -14.35
C PHE A 421 4.73 -7.41 -13.34
N SER A 422 3.58 -7.35 -12.66
CA SER A 422 3.15 -8.34 -11.64
C SER A 422 2.90 -9.76 -12.18
N ALA A 423 2.86 -9.94 -13.50
CA ALA A 423 2.66 -11.24 -14.14
C ALA A 423 3.78 -11.62 -15.12
N SER A 424 4.91 -10.90 -15.12
CA SER A 424 6.01 -11.12 -16.07
C SER A 424 5.56 -11.14 -17.53
N GLY A 425 4.57 -10.32 -17.88
CA GLY A 425 3.98 -10.28 -19.22
C GLY A 425 2.97 -11.38 -19.55
N GLU A 426 2.74 -12.37 -18.66
CA GLU A 426 1.65 -13.33 -18.85
C GLU A 426 0.31 -12.59 -18.90
N LYS A 427 -0.56 -12.98 -19.85
CA LYS A 427 -1.84 -12.31 -20.06
C LYS A 427 -2.79 -12.60 -18.89
N LEU A 428 -3.34 -11.55 -18.30
CA LEU A 428 -4.49 -11.66 -17.39
C LEU A 428 -5.78 -11.91 -18.19
N LYS A 429 -6.76 -12.58 -17.56
CA LYS A 429 -8.08 -12.81 -18.16
C LYS A 429 -8.94 -11.54 -18.26
N GLY A 430 -8.57 -10.51 -17.49
CA GLY A 430 -9.24 -9.21 -17.42
C GLY A 430 -8.54 -8.35 -16.38
N SER A 431 -9.01 -7.11 -16.20
CA SER A 431 -8.56 -6.25 -15.11
C SER A 431 -9.02 -6.82 -13.77
N ILE A 432 -8.11 -6.86 -12.78
CA ILE A 432 -8.38 -7.41 -11.46
C ILE A 432 -8.31 -6.25 -10.45
N GLY A 433 -9.29 -6.14 -9.55
CA GLY A 433 -9.39 -5.04 -8.57
C GLY A 433 -10.11 -3.80 -9.12
N PHE A 434 -9.53 -2.61 -8.93
CA PHE A 434 -10.06 -1.31 -9.38
C PHE A 434 -11.45 -0.97 -8.82
N LYS A 435 -11.70 -1.32 -7.55
CA LYS A 435 -13.01 -1.23 -6.92
C LYS A 435 -12.92 -1.21 -5.40
N LEU A 436 -14.06 -0.99 -4.76
CA LEU A 436 -14.27 -1.28 -3.36
C LEU A 436 -15.01 -2.60 -3.18
N VAL A 437 -14.60 -3.38 -2.20
CA VAL A 437 -15.34 -4.55 -1.71
C VAL A 437 -15.75 -4.36 -0.26
N ARG A 438 -16.88 -4.97 0.10
CA ARG A 438 -17.33 -5.10 1.49
C ARG A 438 -17.01 -6.53 1.95
N VAL A 439 -16.32 -6.64 3.08
CA VAL A 439 -16.03 -7.91 3.74
C VAL A 439 -16.85 -8.01 5.02
N ASP A 440 -17.81 -8.93 5.03
CA ASP A 440 -18.51 -9.35 6.25
C ASP A 440 -17.56 -10.30 7.00
N VAL A 441 -16.93 -9.79 8.05
CA VAL A 441 -15.87 -10.50 8.79
C VAL A 441 -16.41 -11.64 9.65
N ASP A 442 -17.69 -11.63 10.00
CA ASP A 442 -18.32 -12.71 10.78
C ASP A 442 -18.65 -13.92 9.89
N ARG A 443 -19.03 -13.65 8.63
CA ARG A 443 -19.37 -14.70 7.64
C ARG A 443 -18.24 -15.06 6.70
N ALA A 444 -17.11 -14.35 6.78
CA ALA A 444 -16.01 -14.40 5.84
C ALA A 444 -16.46 -14.24 4.36
N GLN A 445 -17.33 -13.26 4.09
CA GLN A 445 -17.90 -13.04 2.75
C GLN A 445 -17.46 -11.71 2.15
N VAL A 446 -16.88 -11.79 0.95
CA VAL A 446 -16.50 -10.63 0.14
C VAL A 446 -17.58 -10.37 -0.91
N ARG A 447 -18.00 -9.11 -1.05
CA ARG A 447 -18.92 -8.67 -2.10
C ARG A 447 -18.45 -7.34 -2.68
N ASP A 448 -18.67 -7.14 -3.97
CA ASP A 448 -18.46 -5.83 -4.58
C ASP A 448 -19.33 -4.78 -3.89
N PHE A 449 -18.77 -3.60 -3.68
CA PHE A 449 -19.43 -2.49 -2.99
C PHE A 449 -19.61 -1.29 -3.92
N VAL A 450 -18.49 -0.75 -4.43
CA VAL A 450 -18.51 0.31 -5.46
C VAL A 450 -17.53 -0.08 -6.55
N ARG A 451 -18.00 -0.16 -7.80
CA ARG A 451 -17.18 -0.51 -8.96
C ARG A 451 -17.70 0.14 -10.23
N ASN A 452 -16.82 0.32 -11.21
CA ASN A 452 -17.26 0.62 -12.57
C ASN A 452 -18.09 -0.56 -13.11
N VAL A 453 -19.15 -0.28 -13.87
CA VAL A 453 -20.02 -1.33 -14.46
C VAL A 453 -19.20 -2.24 -15.39
N GLN A 454 -18.37 -1.62 -16.23
CA GLN A 454 -17.32 -2.33 -16.97
C GLN A 454 -16.11 -2.51 -16.06
N ASP A 455 -15.53 -3.71 -16.05
CA ASP A 455 -14.38 -4.02 -15.20
C ASP A 455 -13.13 -3.21 -15.60
N GLY A 456 -12.36 -2.82 -14.59
CA GLY A 456 -11.09 -2.12 -14.76
C GLY A 456 -11.14 -0.60 -14.55
N PRO A 457 -10.01 0.08 -14.78
CA PRO A 457 -9.85 1.51 -14.53
C PRO A 457 -10.49 2.37 -15.64
N SER A 458 -10.85 3.61 -15.30
CA SER A 458 -11.44 4.60 -16.24
C SER A 458 -10.62 4.80 -17.51
N SER A 459 -9.29 4.90 -17.38
CA SER A 459 -8.34 5.12 -18.47
C SER A 459 -8.42 4.07 -19.58
N ARG A 460 -8.87 2.85 -19.26
CA ARG A 460 -9.04 1.74 -20.23
C ARG A 460 -10.44 1.67 -20.83
N GLN A 461 -11.37 2.53 -20.40
CA GLN A 461 -12.78 2.46 -20.78
C GLN A 461 -13.24 3.65 -21.61
N GLY A 462 -12.36 4.63 -21.89
CA GLY A 462 -12.74 5.87 -22.56
C GLY A 462 -13.76 6.71 -21.77
N GLY A 463 -14.01 6.36 -20.50
CA GLY A 463 -15.11 6.83 -19.65
C GLY A 463 -14.93 8.23 -19.04
N GLY A 464 -13.95 9.00 -19.52
CA GLY A 464 -13.67 10.35 -19.04
C GLY A 464 -13.30 10.42 -17.55
N ASP A 465 -13.28 11.63 -17.02
CA ASP A 465 -12.72 11.94 -15.69
C ASP A 465 -13.62 11.55 -14.49
N GLN A 466 -14.61 10.68 -14.67
CA GLN A 466 -15.68 10.42 -13.69
C GLN A 466 -15.68 9.02 -13.07
N LEU A 467 -15.08 8.02 -13.72
CA LEU A 467 -15.08 6.64 -13.21
C LEU A 467 -13.91 6.37 -12.27
N LEU A 468 -13.98 5.30 -11.49
CA LEU A 468 -12.87 4.87 -10.64
C LEU A 468 -11.65 4.52 -11.49
N GLU A 469 -10.49 4.94 -11.03
CA GLU A 469 -9.22 4.64 -11.66
C GLU A 469 -8.48 3.62 -10.82
N ARG A 470 -8.02 3.96 -9.60
CA ARG A 470 -7.32 3.05 -8.67
C ARG A 470 -7.60 3.43 -7.21
N PRO A 471 -8.68 2.92 -6.59
CA PRO A 471 -8.96 3.15 -5.18
C PRO A 471 -7.82 2.64 -4.28
N VAL A 472 -7.31 3.48 -3.38
CA VAL A 472 -6.17 3.13 -2.50
C VAL A 472 -6.47 3.28 -1.02
N ASP A 473 -7.45 4.10 -0.65
CA ASP A 473 -7.86 4.29 0.74
C ASP A 473 -9.34 4.66 0.82
N VAL A 474 -9.96 4.43 1.98
CA VAL A 474 -11.35 4.79 2.27
C VAL A 474 -11.47 5.32 3.69
N LYS A 475 -12.25 6.40 3.86
CA LYS A 475 -12.55 6.98 5.18
C LYS A 475 -14.00 7.39 5.33
N PHE A 476 -14.62 7.11 6.47
CA PHE A 476 -15.90 7.67 6.88
C PHE A 476 -15.66 9.09 7.43
N GLY A 477 -16.30 10.07 6.80
CA GLY A 477 -16.21 11.46 7.23
C GLY A 477 -17.15 11.78 8.39
N PRO A 478 -16.95 12.93 9.06
CA PRO A 478 -17.82 13.41 10.13
C PRO A 478 -19.25 13.73 9.65
N ASP A 479 -19.45 13.88 8.34
CA ASP A 479 -20.77 14.03 7.71
C ASP A 479 -21.51 12.71 7.50
N GLY A 480 -20.93 11.58 7.94
CA GLY A 480 -21.48 10.24 7.79
C GLY A 480 -21.38 9.66 6.38
N ALA A 481 -20.66 10.33 5.47
CA ALA A 481 -20.38 9.83 4.13
C ALA A 481 -19.13 8.94 4.11
N LEU A 482 -19.04 8.05 3.12
CA LEU A 482 -17.80 7.32 2.84
C LEU A 482 -17.02 8.04 1.74
N TYR A 483 -15.75 8.33 1.99
CA TYR A 483 -14.82 8.94 1.05
C TYR A 483 -13.93 7.85 0.46
N ILE A 484 -13.76 7.87 -0.86
CA ILE A 484 -12.92 6.95 -1.61
C ILE A 484 -11.75 7.75 -2.15
N LEU A 485 -10.54 7.47 -1.68
CA LEU A 485 -9.32 8.04 -2.24
C LEU A 485 -8.89 7.21 -3.45
N ASP A 486 -8.80 7.86 -4.59
CA ASP A 486 -8.36 7.25 -5.83
C ASP A 486 -7.00 7.83 -6.23
N LEU A 487 -6.00 6.95 -6.43
CA LEU A 487 -4.62 7.30 -6.79
C LEU A 487 -4.54 8.03 -8.13
N GLY A 488 -5.50 7.78 -9.03
CA GLY A 488 -5.45 8.21 -10.42
C GLY A 488 -4.67 7.26 -11.32
N GLU A 489 -4.31 7.76 -12.50
CA GLU A 489 -3.72 6.96 -13.57
C GLU A 489 -2.30 6.54 -13.20
N MET A 490 -2.05 5.24 -13.29
CA MET A 490 -0.75 4.64 -13.02
C MET A 490 -0.49 3.48 -13.96
N GLU A 491 0.73 3.45 -14.49
CA GLU A 491 1.30 2.38 -15.29
C GLU A 491 2.60 1.87 -14.66
N VAL A 492 2.95 0.62 -14.92
CA VAL A 492 4.24 0.06 -14.54
C VAL A 492 5.01 -0.32 -15.80
N VAL A 493 6.15 0.34 -16.02
CA VAL A 493 7.02 0.14 -17.18
C VAL A 493 8.40 -0.27 -16.66
N ASP A 494 8.88 -1.45 -17.05
CA ASP A 494 10.17 -2.01 -16.61
C ASP A 494 10.33 -2.03 -15.07
N GLY A 495 9.25 -2.33 -14.35
CA GLY A 495 9.22 -2.32 -12.87
C GLY A 495 9.17 -0.94 -12.23
N GLN A 496 9.20 0.13 -13.02
CA GLN A 496 9.08 1.51 -12.55
C GLN A 496 7.63 1.98 -12.64
N VAL A 497 7.12 2.54 -11.56
CA VAL A 497 5.78 3.13 -11.52
C VAL A 497 5.82 4.50 -12.21
N LYS A 498 4.93 4.72 -13.18
CA LYS A 498 4.69 6.01 -13.81
C LYS A 498 3.26 6.40 -13.53
N SER A 499 3.06 7.44 -12.73
CA SER A 499 1.72 7.95 -12.45
C SER A 499 1.53 9.32 -13.05
N ARG A 500 0.32 9.61 -13.52
CA ARG A 500 -0.01 10.86 -14.19
C ARG A 500 -0.46 11.91 -13.17
N SER A 501 0.21 13.06 -13.18
CA SER A 501 -0.14 14.20 -12.32
C SER A 501 -1.58 14.68 -12.55
N ASN A 502 -2.18 15.21 -11.49
CA ASN A 502 -3.53 15.79 -11.41
C ASN A 502 -4.68 14.82 -11.76
N THR A 503 -4.44 13.51 -11.76
CA THR A 503 -5.47 12.50 -12.04
C THR A 503 -6.05 11.85 -10.80
N GLY A 504 -5.43 12.05 -9.63
CA GLY A 504 -5.96 11.55 -8.37
C GLY A 504 -7.25 12.30 -7.98
N ARG A 505 -8.18 11.57 -7.37
CA ARG A 505 -9.54 12.04 -7.08
C ARG A 505 -10.00 11.55 -5.72
N ILE A 506 -11.02 12.23 -5.18
CA ILE A 506 -11.81 11.71 -4.07
C ILE A 506 -13.26 11.63 -4.50
N TYR A 507 -13.87 10.47 -4.30
CA TYR A 507 -15.29 10.26 -4.47
C TYR A 507 -15.97 10.22 -3.11
N ARG A 508 -17.26 10.54 -3.08
CA ARG A 508 -18.07 10.45 -1.87
C ARG A 508 -19.28 9.57 -2.13
N VAL A 509 -19.51 8.60 -1.26
CA VAL A 509 -20.70 7.75 -1.23
C VAL A 509 -21.64 8.29 -0.16
N ILE A 510 -22.83 8.70 -0.57
CA ILE A 510 -23.82 9.37 0.27
C ILE A 510 -25.19 8.70 0.14
N PRO A 511 -26.10 8.83 1.10
CA PRO A 511 -27.48 8.38 0.94
C PRO A 511 -28.12 9.01 -0.30
N SER A 512 -28.78 8.20 -1.12
CA SER A 512 -29.57 8.69 -2.24
C SER A 512 -30.67 9.58 -1.69
N ARG A 513 -30.87 10.75 -2.32
CA ARG A 513 -32.09 11.52 -2.03
C ARG A 513 -33.27 10.68 -2.51
N GLU A 514 -34.23 10.39 -1.63
CA GLU A 514 -35.49 9.78 -2.07
C GLU A 514 -36.04 10.64 -3.22
N ALA A 515 -36.34 10.00 -4.35
CA ALA A 515 -37.11 10.67 -5.38
C ALA A 515 -38.41 11.09 -4.69
N ALA A 516 -38.62 12.40 -4.54
CA ALA A 516 -39.89 12.93 -4.05
C ALA A 516 -40.97 12.21 -4.85
N THR A 517 -41.72 11.35 -4.16
CA THR A 517 -42.88 10.67 -4.72
C THR A 517 -43.75 11.80 -5.27
N ARG A 518 -43.74 11.95 -6.60
CA ARG A 518 -44.79 12.66 -7.29
C ARG A 518 -46.03 11.82 -7.06
N GLY A 519 -46.75 12.12 -6.00
CA GLY A 519 -48.09 11.62 -5.79
C GLY A 519 -49.09 12.72 -6.15
N PRO A 520 -50.34 12.37 -6.45
CA PRO A 520 -50.84 11.12 -7.04
C PRO A 520 -50.82 11.15 -8.58
#